data_AF-A0A9E0E6Z7-F1
#
_entry.id   AF-A0A9E0E6Z7-F1
#
_cell.length_a   1.000
_cell.length_b   1.000
_cell.length_c   1.000
_cell.angle_alpha   90.00
_cell.angle_beta   90.00
_cell.angle_gamma   90.00
#
_symmetry.space_group_name_H-M   'P 1'
#
loop_
_entity.id
_entity.type
_entity.pdbx_description
1 polymer ?
#
loop_
_entity_poly.entity_id
_entity_poly.type
_entity_poly.pdbx_seq_one_letter_code
_entity_poly.pdbx_strand_id
1 'polypeptide(L)'
;TETKPQINQDAVRIMKELYNIDMEAEGQFSKLVSDIPDPDIAISMGCNVGCPFIGRPFDDNWGLEDPTGKSDEEFKIVIEQIKHDILELKSRLNYNEI
;
A
#
# COMPACT_ATOMS: atom_id res chain seq x y z
N THR A 1 5.09 13.34 -10.07
CA THR A 1 5.18 11.86 -9.98
C THR A 1 4.24 11.30 -11.01
N GLU A 2 4.75 10.46 -11.90
CA GLU A 2 3.96 9.86 -12.99
C GLU A 2 3.29 8.58 -12.49
N THR A 3 2.07 8.30 -12.95
CA THR A 3 1.45 7.00 -12.69
C THR A 3 1.97 5.98 -13.70
N LYS A 4 2.07 4.71 -13.28
CA LYS A 4 1.96 3.62 -14.25
C LYS A 4 0.48 3.48 -14.61
N PRO A 5 0.13 3.19 -15.87
CA PRO A 5 -1.26 3.15 -16.31
C PRO A 5 -2.06 1.99 -15.70
N GLN A 6 -1.38 1.00 -15.12
CA GLN A 6 -1.98 -0.22 -14.60
C GLN A 6 -1.30 -0.65 -13.29
N ILE A 7 -2.04 -1.33 -12.42
CA ILE A 7 -1.46 -1.98 -11.23
C ILE A 7 -0.48 -3.07 -11.69
N ASN A 8 0.59 -3.27 -10.91
CA ASN A 8 1.53 -4.36 -11.16
C ASN A 8 0.76 -5.71 -11.26
N GLN A 9 0.86 -6.38 -12.41
CA GLN A 9 0.08 -7.57 -12.70
C GLN A 9 0.48 -8.79 -11.86
N ASP A 10 1.72 -8.85 -11.35
CA ASP A 10 2.11 -9.88 -10.39
C ASP A 10 1.40 -9.67 -9.05
N ALA A 11 1.30 -8.42 -8.59
CA ALA A 11 0.52 -8.11 -7.40
C ALA A 11 -0.97 -8.48 -7.58
N VAL A 12 -1.58 -8.12 -8.73
CA VAL A 12 -2.98 -8.47 -9.05
C VAL A 12 -3.19 -9.99 -9.01
N ARG A 13 -2.33 -10.74 -9.71
CA ARG A 13 -2.40 -12.20 -9.76
C ARG A 13 -2.26 -12.83 -8.37
N ILE A 14 -1.25 -12.42 -7.60
CA ILE A 14 -0.96 -13.02 -6.28
C ILE A 14 -2.06 -12.69 -5.27
N MET A 15 -2.59 -11.46 -5.25
CA MET A 15 -3.71 -11.10 -4.37
C MET A 15 -4.97 -11.93 -4.69
N LYS A 16 -5.22 -12.18 -5.97
CA LYS A 16 -6.34 -13.02 -6.40
C LYS A 16 -6.14 -14.48 -6.01
N GLU A 17 -4.92 -15.02 -6.14
CA GLU A 17 -4.61 -16.41 -5.76
C GLU A 17 -4.67 -16.65 -4.25
N LEU A 18 -4.12 -15.73 -3.44
CA LEU A 18 -4.05 -15.89 -1.99
C LEU A 18 -5.35 -15.56 -1.27
N TYR A 19 -6.03 -14.50 -1.72
CA TYR A 19 -7.12 -13.88 -0.98
C TYR A 19 -8.43 -13.83 -1.76
N ASN A 20 -8.44 -14.27 -3.04
CA ASN A 20 -9.58 -14.13 -3.94
C ASN A 20 -10.05 -12.66 -4.07
N ILE A 21 -9.09 -11.72 -4.00
CA ILE A 21 -9.30 -10.29 -4.20
C ILE A 21 -8.81 -9.94 -5.59
N ASP A 22 -9.72 -9.51 -6.46
CA ASP A 22 -9.37 -9.04 -7.80
C ASP A 22 -9.26 -7.52 -7.79
N MET A 23 -8.05 -7.01 -7.53
CA MET A 23 -7.85 -5.58 -7.26
C MET A 23 -8.43 -4.67 -8.36
N GLU A 24 -8.20 -5.00 -9.63
CA GLU A 24 -8.67 -4.15 -10.73
C GLU A 24 -10.17 -4.32 -10.98
N ALA A 25 -10.69 -5.56 -10.92
CA ALA A 25 -12.13 -5.79 -11.08
C ALA A 25 -12.97 -5.21 -9.92
N GLU A 26 -12.38 -5.11 -8.73
CA GLU A 26 -12.97 -4.45 -7.56
C GLU A 26 -12.74 -2.93 -7.55
N GLY A 27 -12.16 -2.37 -8.62
CA GLY A 27 -12.10 -0.93 -8.87
C GLY A 27 -10.87 -0.22 -8.32
N GLN A 28 -9.80 -0.95 -7.94
CA GLN A 28 -8.51 -0.33 -7.59
C GLN A 28 -7.77 0.11 -8.86
N PHE A 29 -7.09 1.25 -8.79
CA PHE A 29 -6.26 1.79 -9.88
C PHE A 29 -5.19 2.73 -9.34
N SER A 30 -4.12 2.95 -10.13
CA SER A 30 -3.07 3.91 -9.81
C SER A 30 -3.58 5.35 -9.90
N LYS A 31 -3.30 6.15 -8.87
CA LYS A 31 -3.74 7.56 -8.75
C LYS A 31 -2.54 8.47 -8.56
N LEU A 32 -2.67 9.73 -8.93
CA LEU A 32 -1.71 10.75 -8.52
C LEU A 32 -1.93 11.10 -7.05
N VAL A 33 -0.87 11.59 -6.40
CA VAL A 33 -0.97 12.15 -5.05
C VAL A 33 -1.99 13.28 -4.99
N SER A 34 -2.09 14.09 -6.05
CA SER A 34 -3.07 15.17 -6.17
C SER A 34 -4.53 14.69 -6.25
N ASP A 35 -4.75 13.40 -6.55
CA ASP A 35 -6.09 12.82 -6.68
C ASP A 35 -6.56 12.18 -5.36
N ILE A 36 -5.70 12.15 -4.34
CA ILE A 36 -6.02 11.62 -3.01
C ILE A 36 -6.66 12.76 -2.20
N PRO A 37 -7.88 12.58 -1.66
CA PRO A 37 -8.49 13.58 -0.78
C PRO A 37 -7.72 13.68 0.54
N ASP A 38 -7.93 14.75 1.31
CA ASP A 38 -7.25 14.98 2.58
C ASP A 38 -7.44 13.80 3.55
N PRO A 39 -6.40 13.00 3.84
CA PRO A 39 -6.55 11.81 4.66
C PRO A 39 -6.32 12.11 6.14
N ASP A 40 -7.06 11.44 7.04
CA ASP A 40 -6.85 11.49 8.49
C ASP A 40 -5.56 10.79 8.94
N ILE A 41 -5.16 9.77 8.18
CA ILE A 41 -3.94 8.99 8.41
C ILE A 41 -3.24 8.79 7.08
N ALA A 42 -1.94 9.11 7.04
CA ALA A 42 -1.08 8.90 5.89
C ALA A 42 0.09 7.99 6.25
N ILE A 43 0.20 6.85 5.58
CA ILE A 43 1.28 5.88 5.80
C ILE A 43 2.19 5.84 4.58
N SER A 44 3.50 5.96 4.80
CA SER A 44 4.49 5.69 3.76
C SER A 44 4.87 4.21 3.76
N MET A 45 4.93 3.58 2.58
CA MET A 45 5.37 2.20 2.45
C MET A 45 6.90 2.07 2.37
N GLY A 46 7.66 3.17 2.29
CA GLY A 46 9.10 3.17 2.07
C GLY A 46 9.52 4.26 1.07
N CYS A 47 10.71 4.82 1.25
CA CYS A 47 11.15 6.00 0.49
C CYS A 47 12.43 5.67 -0.30
N ASN A 48 12.28 5.06 -1.48
CA ASN A 48 13.41 4.88 -2.42
C ASN A 48 13.67 6.16 -3.25
N VAL A 49 12.66 7.02 -3.36
CA VAL A 49 12.69 8.35 -3.99
C VAL A 49 12.01 9.33 -3.05
N GLY A 50 12.48 10.58 -2.99
CA GLY A 50 11.98 11.59 -2.05
C GLY A 50 10.45 11.63 -2.02
N CYS A 51 9.87 11.40 -0.85
CA CYS A 51 8.44 11.25 -0.67
C CYS A 51 7.74 12.61 -0.93
N PRO A 52 6.76 12.68 -1.83
CA PRO A 52 6.08 13.94 -2.16
C PRO A 52 5.30 14.47 -0.97
N PHE A 53 5.22 15.79 -0.81
CA PHE A 53 4.34 16.40 0.19
C PHE A 53 2.88 16.25 -0.23
N ILE A 54 2.07 15.59 0.60
CA ILE A 54 0.68 15.23 0.29
C ILE A 54 -0.34 16.16 0.98
N GLY A 55 0.08 17.36 1.40
CA GLY A 55 -0.74 18.26 2.22
C GLY A 55 -0.59 18.05 3.73
N ARG A 56 0.04 16.95 4.17
CA ARG A 56 0.37 16.64 5.56
C ARG A 56 1.65 15.77 5.66
N PRO A 57 2.32 15.71 6.82
CA PRO A 57 3.32 14.67 7.08
C PRO A 57 2.67 13.29 7.13
N PHE A 58 3.49 12.26 6.85
CA PHE A 58 3.11 10.87 7.10
C PHE A 58 3.14 10.58 8.61
N ASP A 59 2.16 9.80 9.07
CA ASP A 59 2.01 9.35 10.46
C ASP A 59 2.95 8.18 10.78
N ASP A 60 3.29 7.38 9.78
CA ASP A 60 4.17 6.23 9.92
C ASP A 60 4.91 5.93 8.61
N ASN A 61 6.01 5.20 8.71
CA ASN A 61 6.75 4.66 7.57
C ASN A 61 7.04 3.18 7.80
N TRP A 62 6.35 2.33 7.05
CA TRP A 62 6.48 0.87 7.18
C TRP A 62 7.77 0.31 6.56
N GLY A 63 8.50 1.11 5.77
CA GLY A 63 9.84 0.74 5.31
C GLY A 63 9.91 -0.57 4.51
N LEU A 64 8.85 -0.88 3.78
CA LEU A 64 8.71 -2.07 2.96
C LEU A 64 9.63 -1.99 1.74
N GLU A 65 10.19 -3.13 1.37
CA GLU A 65 10.99 -3.26 0.16
C GLU A 65 10.09 -3.34 -1.08
N ASP A 66 10.45 -2.65 -2.16
CA ASP A 66 9.69 -2.70 -3.43
C ASP A 66 9.87 -4.07 -4.10
N PRO A 67 8.80 -4.87 -4.24
CA PRO A 67 8.90 -6.20 -4.84
C PRO A 67 8.92 -6.16 -6.38
N THR A 68 8.83 -4.99 -7.01
CA THR A 68 8.78 -4.85 -8.47
C THR A 68 9.96 -5.54 -9.15
N GLY A 69 9.67 -6.51 -10.02
CA GLY A 69 10.68 -7.26 -10.77
C GLY A 69 11.35 -8.39 -9.97
N LYS A 70 10.90 -8.65 -8.74
CA LYS A 70 11.33 -9.79 -7.93
C LYS A 70 10.41 -11.01 -8.12
N SER A 71 10.70 -12.10 -7.38
CA SER A 71 9.91 -13.34 -7.44
C SER A 71 8.59 -13.24 -6.67
N ASP A 72 7.68 -14.17 -6.93
CA ASP A 72 6.40 -14.28 -6.21
C ASP A 72 6.56 -14.43 -4.69
N GLU A 73 7.63 -15.07 -4.23
CA GLU A 73 7.95 -15.19 -2.80
C GLU A 73 8.20 -13.83 -2.16
N GLU A 74 8.89 -12.93 -2.85
CA GLU A 74 9.17 -11.58 -2.36
C GLU A 74 7.89 -10.75 -2.30
N PHE A 75 6.99 -10.89 -3.28
CA PHE A 75 5.66 -10.30 -3.21
C PHE A 75 4.86 -10.84 -2.01
N LYS A 76 4.87 -12.15 -1.78
CA LYS A 76 4.18 -12.78 -0.65
C LYS A 76 4.69 -12.27 0.70
N ILE A 77 6.00 -12.09 0.85
CA ILE A 77 6.61 -11.51 2.05
C ILE A 77 6.07 -10.11 2.30
N VAL A 78 6.09 -9.24 1.29
CA VAL A 78 5.59 -7.86 1.40
C VAL A 78 4.09 -7.82 1.71
N ILE A 79 3.29 -8.69 1.08
CA ILE A 79 1.85 -8.78 1.31
C ILE A 79 1.55 -9.19 2.77
N GLU A 80 2.24 -10.19 3.32
CA GLU A 80 2.05 -10.59 4.72
C GLU A 80 2.49 -9.49 5.69
N GLN A 81 3.55 -8.74 5.38
CA GLN A 81 3.97 -7.60 6.20
C GLN A 81 2.91 -6.50 6.21
N ILE A 82 2.39 -6.11 5.04
CA ILE A 82 1.30 -5.13 4.91
C ILE A 82 0.08 -5.57 5.75
N LYS A 83 -0.29 -6.84 5.67
CA LYS A 83 -1.42 -7.39 6.43
C LYS A 83 -1.17 -7.33 7.94
N HIS A 84 0.02 -7.69 8.40
CA HIS A 84 0.39 -7.57 9.81
C HIS A 84 0.26 -6.11 10.28
N ASP A 85 0.82 -5.17 9.53
CA ASP A 85 0.86 -3.76 9.92
C ASP A 85 -0.53 -3.11 9.87
N ILE A 86 -1.40 -3.52 8.95
CA ILE A 86 -2.82 -3.13 8.93
C ILE A 86 -3.54 -3.62 10.21
N LEU A 87 -3.31 -4.86 10.65
CA LEU A 87 -3.94 -5.40 11.85
C LEU A 87 -3.45 -4.70 13.12
N GLU A 88 -2.16 -4.37 13.19
CA GLU A 88 -1.60 -3.58 14.28
C GLU A 88 -2.17 -2.16 14.27
N LEU A 89 -2.16 -1.48 13.12
CA LEU A 89 -2.75 -0.14 12.96
C LEU A 89 -4.21 -0.12 13.41
N LYS A 90 -5.03 -1.07 12.96
CA LYS A 90 -6.42 -1.21 13.37
C LYS A 90 -6.55 -1.35 14.90
N SER A 91 -5.69 -2.15 15.52
CA SER A 91 -5.70 -2.36 16.97
C SER A 91 -5.36 -1.08 17.73
N ARG A 92 -4.37 -0.30 17.26
CA ARG A 92 -4.02 1.01 17.84
C ARG A 92 -5.16 2.02 17.71
N LEU A 93 -5.82 2.08 16.55
CA LEU A 93 -6.93 3.01 16.32
C LEU A 93 -8.13 2.69 17.21
N ASN A 94 -8.50 1.41 17.33
CA ASN A 94 -9.59 0.99 18.20
C ASN A 94 -9.31 1.29 19.69
N TYR A 95 -8.05 1.26 20.12
CA TYR A 95 -7.68 1.60 21.49
C TYR A 95 -7.78 3.10 21.78
N ASN A 96 -7.53 3.94 20.77
CA ASN A 96 -7.57 5.40 20.88
C ASN A 96 -8.99 5.99 20.77
N GLU A 97 -10.02 5.17 20.52
CA GLU A 97 -11.44 5.55 20.54
C GLU A 97 -12.09 5.41 21.94
N ILE A 98 -11.30 5.14 23.00
CA ILE A 98 -11.76 5.04 24.40
C ILE A 98 -11.33 6.27 25.21
#